data_AF-A0A0A3Y0U8-F1
#
_entry.id   AF-A0A0A3Y0U8-F1
#
_cell.length_a   1.000
_cell.length_b   1.000
_cell.length_c   1.000
_cell.angle_alpha   90.00
_cell.angle_beta   90.00
_cell.angle_gamma   90.00
#
_symmetry.space_group_name_H-M   'P 1'
#
loop_
_entity.id
_entity.type
_entity.pdbx_description
1 polymer ?
#
loop_
_entity_poly.entity_id
_entity_poly.type
_entity_poly.pdbx_seq_one_letter_code
_entity_poly.pdbx_strand_id
1 'polypeptide(L)'
;MIELWFDPEPNSQLQLIWILDYLRSEPSIASSLRLRRVDFDLRGADPTELRHRDVRELDIEEGDFEIASLAWEAYRAPTPKLCSGLLDRPLGKLSFLKPAMEDLLAELPSPTTGLGATEARLLELIASGHNRTDALFRPGALKTRVFDPWELGALLEGLAFGPTPAIAGLDGKLATLDPDNGRGRNAAFRRSRLSLTEFGRAVLEGREDFRRRNPIRRWWGGTLLTNERLWRWDAQRRSLVAP
;
A
#
# COMPACT_ATOMS: atom_id res chain seq x y z
N MET A 1 -24.43 18.72 -9.87
CA MET A 1 -23.55 17.71 -10.48
C MET A 1 -22.29 17.64 -9.65
N ILE A 2 -21.91 16.45 -9.21
CA ILE A 2 -20.71 16.21 -8.40
C ILE A 2 -19.80 15.29 -9.20
N GLU A 3 -18.56 15.71 -9.43
CA GLU A 3 -17.57 14.92 -10.15
C GLU A 3 -16.56 14.30 -9.19
N LEU A 4 -16.37 12.99 -9.32
CA LEU A 4 -15.38 12.23 -8.57
C LEU A 4 -14.14 11.99 -9.43
N TRP A 5 -12.99 12.46 -8.95
CA TRP A 5 -11.69 12.33 -9.61
C TRP A 5 -10.80 11.43 -8.76
N PHE A 6 -10.55 10.20 -9.22
CA PHE A 6 -9.71 9.23 -8.52
C PHE A 6 -8.72 8.58 -9.47
N ASP A 7 -7.44 8.61 -9.10
CA ASP A 7 -6.37 7.95 -9.85
C ASP A 7 -6.29 6.44 -9.53
N PRO A 8 -5.48 5.67 -10.27
CA PRO A 8 -5.38 4.22 -10.08
C PRO A 8 -4.64 3.78 -8.81
N GLU A 9 -4.18 4.69 -7.94
CA GLU A 9 -3.43 4.29 -6.73
C GLU A 9 -4.33 3.54 -5.73
N PRO A 10 -3.78 2.59 -4.96
CA PRO A 10 -4.55 1.83 -3.98
C PRO A 10 -5.37 2.68 -3.01
N ASN A 11 -4.77 3.74 -2.43
CA ASN A 11 -5.49 4.61 -1.49
C ASN A 11 -6.61 5.41 -2.16
N SER A 12 -6.41 5.88 -3.39
CA SER A 12 -7.45 6.55 -4.18
C SER A 12 -8.61 5.59 -4.49
N GLN A 13 -8.32 4.34 -4.87
CA GLN A 13 -9.34 3.34 -5.13
C GLN A 13 -10.09 2.93 -3.85
N LEU A 14 -9.42 2.86 -2.71
CA LEU A 14 -10.08 2.64 -1.40
C LEU A 14 -11.02 3.79 -1.03
N GLN A 15 -10.61 5.03 -1.26
CA GLN A 15 -11.47 6.20 -1.02
C GLN A 15 -12.68 6.20 -1.96
N LEU A 16 -12.49 5.87 -3.24
CA LEU A 16 -13.58 5.75 -4.21
C LEU A 16 -14.63 4.74 -3.75
N ILE A 17 -14.23 3.50 -3.43
CA ILE A 17 -15.20 2.48 -3.02
C ILE A 17 -15.88 2.83 -1.69
N TRP A 18 -15.17 3.48 -0.77
CA TRP A 18 -15.75 3.94 0.50
C TRP A 18 -16.82 5.02 0.28
N ILE A 19 -16.54 6.00 -0.59
CA ILE A 19 -17.50 7.06 -0.93
C ILE A 19 -18.72 6.48 -1.63
N LEU A 20 -18.53 5.57 -2.58
CA LEU A 20 -19.65 4.93 -3.27
C LEU A 20 -20.49 4.06 -2.32
N ASP A 21 -19.86 3.26 -1.46
CA ASP A 21 -20.56 2.50 -0.42
C ASP A 21 -21.41 3.41 0.48
N TYR A 22 -20.83 4.52 0.92
CA TYR A 22 -21.53 5.50 1.76
C TYR A 22 -22.70 6.18 1.03
N LEU A 23 -22.48 6.61 -0.23
CA LEU A 23 -23.49 7.34 -1.00
C LEU A 23 -24.60 6.44 -1.56
N ARG A 24 -24.47 5.13 -1.47
CA ARG A 24 -25.53 4.18 -1.83
C ARG A 24 -26.82 4.43 -1.02
N SER A 25 -26.71 4.86 0.23
CA SER A 25 -27.87 5.20 1.07
C SER A 25 -28.43 6.61 0.80
N GLU A 26 -27.87 7.37 -0.14
CA GLU A 26 -28.23 8.76 -0.44
C GLU A 26 -28.65 8.95 -1.92
N PRO A 27 -29.86 8.52 -2.33
CA PRO A 27 -30.27 8.47 -3.74
C PRO A 27 -30.26 9.84 -4.46
N SER A 28 -30.54 10.91 -3.72
CA SER A 28 -30.53 12.28 -4.25
C SER A 28 -29.13 12.72 -4.69
N ILE A 29 -28.09 12.32 -3.95
CA ILE A 29 -26.69 12.61 -4.27
C ILE A 29 -26.21 11.65 -5.35
N ALA A 30 -26.50 10.35 -5.20
CA ALA A 30 -26.08 9.29 -6.12
C ALA A 30 -26.46 9.60 -7.59
N SER A 31 -27.69 10.08 -7.83
CA SER A 31 -28.16 10.44 -9.17
C SER A 31 -27.38 11.59 -9.84
N SER A 32 -26.68 12.40 -9.04
CA SER A 32 -25.92 13.56 -9.49
C SER A 32 -24.41 13.31 -9.62
N LEU A 33 -23.94 12.11 -9.27
CA LEU A 33 -22.54 11.71 -9.34
C LEU A 33 -22.11 11.38 -10.77
N ARG A 34 -20.88 11.76 -11.09
CA ARG A 34 -20.15 11.35 -12.29
C ARG A 34 -18.74 10.93 -11.90
N LEU A 35 -18.26 9.82 -12.46
CA LEU A 35 -16.88 9.38 -12.27
C LEU A 35 -16.03 9.85 -13.45
N ARG A 36 -14.93 10.53 -13.15
CA ARG A 36 -13.90 10.88 -14.11
C ARG A 36 -12.83 9.79 -14.09
N ARG A 37 -12.70 9.07 -15.20
CA ARG A 37 -11.72 7.98 -15.30
C ARG A 37 -10.33 8.57 -15.52
N VAL A 38 -9.56 8.67 -14.45
CA VAL A 38 -8.18 9.16 -14.44
C VAL A 38 -7.23 7.95 -14.43
N ASP A 39 -6.45 7.78 -15.49
CA ASP A 39 -5.48 6.69 -15.66
C ASP A 39 -4.03 7.12 -15.39
N PHE A 40 -3.85 8.21 -14.64
CA PHE A 40 -2.56 8.82 -14.32
C PHE A 40 -2.54 9.32 -12.87
N ASP A 41 -1.35 9.55 -12.30
CA ASP A 41 -1.18 10.11 -10.95
C ASP A 41 -1.61 11.58 -10.92
N LEU A 42 -2.70 11.87 -10.18
CA LEU A 42 -3.24 13.24 -10.07
C LEU A 42 -2.30 14.20 -9.34
N ARG A 43 -1.44 13.71 -8.45
CA ARG A 43 -0.53 14.53 -7.65
C ARG A 43 0.75 14.87 -8.41
N GLY A 44 1.18 13.97 -9.30
CA GLY A 44 2.41 14.08 -10.07
C GLY A 44 2.24 14.62 -11.50
N ALA A 45 1.00 14.73 -12.00
CA ALA A 45 0.77 15.10 -13.39
C ALA A 45 1.20 16.53 -13.72
N ASP A 46 1.87 16.70 -14.88
CA ASP A 46 2.25 18.01 -15.39
C ASP A 46 0.99 18.75 -15.88
N PRO A 47 0.71 19.97 -15.39
CA PRO A 47 -0.43 20.77 -15.86
C PRO A 47 -0.48 20.98 -17.37
N THR A 48 0.65 20.97 -18.06
CA THR A 48 0.72 21.09 -19.52
C THR A 48 0.25 19.83 -20.23
N GLU A 49 0.54 18.64 -19.67
CA GLU A 49 0.03 17.36 -20.17
C GLU A 49 -1.47 17.21 -19.93
N LEU A 50 -1.99 17.78 -18.83
CA LEU A 50 -3.40 17.73 -18.48
C LEU A 50 -4.30 18.59 -19.38
N ARG A 51 -3.78 19.71 -19.91
CA ARG A 51 -4.56 20.67 -20.73
C ARG A 51 -5.18 20.07 -21.97
N HIS A 52 -4.61 18.99 -22.51
CA HIS A 52 -5.05 18.35 -23.74
C HIS A 52 -5.59 16.94 -23.52
N ARG A 53 -5.67 16.49 -22.27
CA ARG A 53 -6.08 15.13 -21.95
C ARG A 53 -7.60 15.06 -21.85
N ASP A 54 -8.19 14.22 -22.69
CA ASP A 54 -9.62 13.90 -22.59
C ASP A 54 -9.83 12.93 -21.42
N VAL A 55 -10.55 13.39 -20.39
CA VAL A 55 -10.87 12.58 -19.21
C VAL A 55 -12.31 12.10 -19.32
N ARG A 56 -12.43 10.83 -19.71
CA ARG A 56 -13.72 10.18 -19.95
C ARG A 56 -14.60 10.26 -18.70
N GLU A 57 -15.81 10.79 -18.90
CA GLU A 57 -16.90 10.75 -17.92
C GLU A 57 -17.60 9.39 -17.98
N LEU A 58 -17.94 8.86 -16.81
CA LEU A 58 -18.71 7.64 -16.65
C LEU A 58 -19.88 7.93 -15.70
N ASP A 59 -21.09 7.60 -16.16
CA ASP A 59 -22.25 7.52 -15.29
C ASP A 59 -22.07 6.37 -14.31
N ILE A 60 -22.45 6.58 -13.04
CA ILE A 60 -22.42 5.55 -12.00
C ILE A 60 -23.82 4.95 -11.91
N GLU A 61 -23.92 3.62 -12.05
CA GLU A 61 -25.18 2.87 -12.00
C GLU A 61 -25.26 2.05 -10.69
N GLU A 62 -26.45 1.52 -10.36
CA GLU A 62 -26.66 0.71 -9.14
C GLU A 62 -25.65 -0.44 -9.03
N GLY A 63 -25.31 -1.09 -10.14
CA GLY A 63 -24.30 -2.17 -10.16
C GLY A 63 -22.89 -1.70 -9.77
N ASP A 64 -22.54 -0.44 -10.04
CA ASP A 64 -21.24 0.13 -9.62
C ASP A 64 -21.21 0.38 -8.10
N PHE A 65 -22.34 0.81 -7.51
CA PHE A 65 -22.50 0.93 -6.06
C PHE A 65 -22.42 -0.44 -5.37
N GLU A 66 -23.05 -1.47 -5.94
CA GLU A 66 -22.97 -2.84 -5.42
C GLU A 66 -21.53 -3.38 -5.39
N ILE A 67 -20.77 -3.16 -6.47
CA ILE A 67 -19.36 -3.56 -6.54
C ILE A 67 -18.54 -2.83 -5.48
N ALA A 68 -18.77 -1.52 -5.31
CA ALA A 68 -18.07 -0.72 -4.32
C ALA A 68 -18.36 -1.19 -2.88
N SER A 69 -19.63 -1.40 -2.53
CA SER A 69 -20.01 -1.95 -1.23
C SER A 69 -19.38 -3.31 -0.96
N LEU A 70 -19.44 -4.23 -1.93
CA LEU A 70 -18.86 -5.55 -1.79
C LEU A 70 -17.34 -5.48 -1.58
N ALA A 71 -16.65 -4.60 -2.30
CA ALA A 71 -15.21 -4.41 -2.14
C ALA A 71 -14.84 -3.77 -0.80
N TRP A 72 -15.63 -2.79 -0.34
CA TRP A 72 -15.42 -2.12 0.94
C TRP A 72 -15.67 -3.05 2.13
N GLU A 73 -16.72 -3.88 2.07
CA GLU A 73 -16.96 -4.96 3.03
C GLU A 73 -15.81 -5.98 3.04
N ALA A 74 -15.33 -6.39 1.86
CA ALA A 74 -14.21 -7.31 1.74
C ALA A 74 -12.94 -6.75 2.40
N TYR A 75 -12.61 -5.47 2.17
CA TYR A 75 -11.43 -4.83 2.76
C TYR A 75 -11.53 -4.68 4.28
N ARG A 76 -12.73 -4.46 4.82
CA ARG A 76 -12.99 -4.40 6.27
C ARG A 76 -13.18 -5.76 6.94
N ALA A 77 -13.12 -6.86 6.18
CA ALA A 77 -13.33 -8.19 6.73
C ALA A 77 -12.19 -8.59 7.69
N PRO A 78 -12.48 -9.43 8.70
CA PRO A 78 -11.49 -9.90 9.67
C PRO A 78 -10.42 -10.83 9.07
N THR A 79 -10.56 -11.20 7.79
CA THR A 79 -9.57 -11.97 7.03
C THR A 79 -9.49 -11.46 5.58
N PRO A 80 -8.34 -11.59 4.90
CA PRO A 80 -8.15 -11.11 3.52
C PRO A 80 -8.80 -12.02 2.46
N LYS A 81 -9.53 -13.07 2.85
CA LYS A 81 -10.15 -14.03 1.92
C LYS A 81 -11.10 -13.37 0.92
N LEU A 82 -11.95 -12.46 1.40
CA LEU A 82 -12.90 -11.77 0.54
C LEU A 82 -12.18 -10.86 -0.46
N CYS A 83 -11.14 -10.15 -0.03
CA CYS A 83 -10.29 -9.37 -0.95
C CYS A 83 -9.61 -10.24 -2.00
N SER A 84 -9.06 -11.40 -1.62
CA SER A 84 -8.48 -12.34 -2.58
C SER A 84 -9.53 -12.81 -3.59
N GLY A 85 -10.77 -13.08 -3.15
CA GLY A 85 -11.87 -13.49 -4.02
C GLY A 85 -12.41 -12.39 -4.94
N LEU A 86 -12.10 -11.11 -4.69
CA LEU A 86 -12.43 -10.00 -5.61
C LEU A 86 -11.63 -10.10 -6.91
N LEU A 87 -10.42 -10.67 -6.88
CA LEU A 87 -9.52 -10.66 -8.03
C LEU A 87 -10.06 -11.47 -9.22
N ASP A 88 -10.96 -12.41 -8.96
CA ASP A 88 -11.59 -13.26 -9.98
C ASP A 88 -12.92 -12.71 -10.49
N ARG A 89 -13.37 -11.56 -9.96
CA ARG A 89 -14.66 -10.95 -10.33
C ARG A 89 -14.50 -9.88 -11.42
N PRO A 90 -15.51 -9.71 -12.30
CA PRO A 90 -15.60 -8.52 -13.13
C PRO A 90 -15.96 -7.31 -12.26
N LEU A 91 -15.16 -6.23 -12.32
CA LEU A 91 -15.36 -5.00 -11.53
C LEU A 91 -15.91 -3.83 -12.36
N GLY A 92 -16.38 -4.09 -13.58
CA GLY A 92 -17.07 -3.11 -14.42
C GLY A 92 -16.27 -1.82 -14.62
N LYS A 93 -16.90 -0.68 -14.31
CA LYS A 93 -16.30 0.66 -14.46
C LYS A 93 -15.19 0.92 -13.44
N LEU A 94 -15.20 0.22 -12.30
CA LEU A 94 -14.18 0.26 -11.25
C LEU A 94 -12.94 -0.59 -11.61
N SER A 95 -12.50 -0.51 -12.87
CA SER A 95 -11.45 -1.38 -13.42
C SER A 95 -10.08 -1.25 -12.74
N PHE A 96 -9.78 -0.12 -12.09
CA PHE A 96 -8.54 0.08 -11.34
C PHE A 96 -8.56 -0.54 -9.94
N LEU A 97 -9.74 -0.97 -9.46
CA LEU A 97 -9.88 -1.61 -8.16
C LEU A 97 -9.15 -2.96 -8.11
N LYS A 98 -9.14 -3.72 -9.21
CA LYS A 98 -8.43 -5.01 -9.27
C LYS A 98 -6.92 -4.84 -9.05
N PRO A 99 -6.18 -4.03 -9.84
CA PRO A 99 -4.76 -3.82 -9.58
C PRO A 99 -4.49 -3.17 -8.22
N ALA A 100 -5.36 -2.26 -7.74
CA ALA A 100 -5.25 -1.72 -6.39
C ALA A 100 -5.35 -2.81 -5.29
N MET A 101 -6.28 -3.76 -5.44
CA MET A 101 -6.43 -4.88 -4.51
C MET A 101 -5.24 -5.85 -4.60
N GLU A 102 -4.67 -6.06 -5.79
CA GLU A 102 -3.43 -6.83 -5.95
C GLU A 102 -2.26 -6.16 -5.20
N ASP A 103 -2.10 -4.84 -5.35
CA ASP A 103 -1.07 -4.06 -4.64
C ASP A 103 -1.27 -4.14 -3.11
N LEU A 104 -2.52 -4.00 -2.62
CA LEU A 104 -2.83 -4.13 -1.20
C LEU A 104 -2.53 -5.53 -0.66
N LEU A 105 -2.94 -6.59 -1.37
CA LEU A 105 -2.67 -7.98 -0.98
C LEU A 105 -1.17 -8.27 -0.98
N ALA A 106 -0.41 -7.67 -1.89
CA ALA A 106 1.04 -7.80 -1.94
C ALA A 106 1.75 -7.22 -0.70
N GLU A 107 1.09 -6.35 0.07
CA GLU A 107 1.61 -5.88 1.36
C GLU A 107 1.36 -6.87 2.51
N LEU A 108 0.65 -7.98 2.31
CA LEU A 108 0.69 -9.09 3.25
C LEU A 108 2.09 -9.75 3.22
N PRO A 109 2.58 -10.29 4.35
CA PRO A 109 3.87 -10.97 4.38
C PRO A 109 3.99 -12.08 3.33
N SER A 110 5.08 -12.11 2.57
CA SER A 110 5.39 -13.19 1.64
C SER A 110 5.60 -14.52 2.38
N PRO A 111 5.19 -15.68 1.84
CA PRO A 111 5.47 -16.99 2.42
C PRO A 111 6.98 -17.29 2.51
N THR A 112 7.78 -16.73 1.61
CA THR A 112 9.22 -17.00 1.54
C THR A 112 10.01 -16.12 2.51
N THR A 113 9.79 -14.81 2.47
CA THR A 113 10.64 -13.83 3.18
C THR A 113 9.96 -13.21 4.40
N GLY A 114 8.64 -13.33 4.54
CA GLY A 114 7.88 -12.64 5.59
C GLY A 114 7.75 -11.13 5.43
N LEU A 115 8.22 -10.58 4.30
CA LEU A 115 8.15 -9.15 4.00
C LEU A 115 6.89 -8.83 3.20
N GLY A 116 6.31 -7.65 3.42
CA GLY A 116 5.38 -7.05 2.45
C GLY A 116 6.13 -6.57 1.21
N ALA A 117 5.41 -6.33 0.11
CA ALA A 117 5.99 -5.88 -1.15
C ALA A 117 6.84 -4.60 -1.00
N THR A 118 6.36 -3.61 -0.25
CA THR A 118 7.13 -2.37 -0.04
C THR A 118 8.39 -2.59 0.81
N GLU A 119 8.33 -3.44 1.84
CA GLU A 119 9.50 -3.78 2.65
C GLU A 119 10.57 -4.52 1.82
N ALA A 120 10.15 -5.48 0.99
CA ALA A 120 11.05 -6.18 0.07
C ALA A 120 11.70 -5.21 -0.91
N ARG A 121 10.90 -4.28 -1.47
CA ARG A 121 11.40 -3.27 -2.40
C ARG A 121 12.40 -2.31 -1.77
N LEU A 122 12.19 -1.92 -0.50
CA LEU A 122 13.16 -1.12 0.24
C LEU A 122 14.50 -1.85 0.38
N LEU A 123 14.48 -3.14 0.75
CA LEU A 123 15.69 -3.96 0.88
C LEU A 123 16.44 -4.12 -0.46
N GLU A 124 15.73 -4.34 -1.57
CA GLU A 124 16.31 -4.40 -2.92
C GLU A 124 17.01 -3.10 -3.33
N LEU A 125 16.37 -1.96 -3.07
CA LEU A 125 16.96 -0.65 -3.39
C LEU A 125 18.22 -0.38 -2.55
N ILE A 126 18.18 -0.72 -1.26
CA ILE A 126 19.36 -0.59 -0.38
C ILE A 126 20.48 -1.53 -0.86
N ALA A 127 20.15 -2.78 -1.23
CA ALA A 127 21.12 -3.74 -1.76
C ALA A 127 21.79 -3.25 -3.06
N SER A 128 21.04 -2.55 -3.92
CA SER A 128 21.53 -1.97 -5.17
C SER A 128 22.25 -0.63 -5.00
N GLY A 129 22.49 -0.18 -3.77
CA GLY A 129 23.30 1.01 -3.47
C GLY A 129 22.50 2.29 -3.22
N HIS A 130 21.16 2.24 -3.23
CA HIS A 130 20.31 3.38 -2.84
C HIS A 130 20.26 3.48 -1.31
N ASN A 131 21.36 3.97 -0.73
CA ASN A 131 21.57 4.00 0.72
C ASN A 131 21.05 5.27 1.40
N ARG A 132 20.45 6.21 0.68
CA ARG A 132 19.93 7.45 1.27
C ARG A 132 18.41 7.44 1.29
N THR A 133 17.82 7.84 2.41
CA THR A 133 16.36 7.86 2.58
C THR A 133 15.69 8.87 1.63
N ASP A 134 16.35 9.97 1.28
CA ASP A 134 15.84 10.95 0.31
C ASP A 134 15.68 10.38 -1.10
N ALA A 135 16.52 9.42 -1.48
CA ALA A 135 16.38 8.67 -2.73
C ALA A 135 15.21 7.68 -2.66
N LEU A 136 15.03 7.00 -1.52
CA LEU A 136 13.96 6.02 -1.31
C LEU A 136 12.56 6.66 -1.23
N PHE A 137 12.46 7.85 -0.64
CA PHE A 137 11.19 8.57 -0.46
C PHE A 137 10.78 9.42 -1.66
N ARG A 138 11.60 9.44 -2.71
CA ARG A 138 11.26 10.15 -3.95
C ARG A 138 10.01 9.48 -4.56
N PRO A 139 8.98 10.25 -4.96
CA PRO A 139 7.83 9.71 -5.67
C PRO A 139 8.26 8.83 -6.84
N GLY A 140 7.66 7.64 -6.93
CA GLY A 140 7.94 6.65 -7.97
C GLY A 140 9.22 5.80 -7.78
N ALA A 141 10.08 6.08 -6.80
CA ALA A 141 11.33 5.33 -6.60
C ALA A 141 11.09 3.84 -6.30
N LEU A 142 10.10 3.55 -5.45
CA LEU A 142 9.74 2.18 -5.08
C LEU A 142 8.91 1.48 -6.16
N LYS A 143 8.15 2.22 -6.98
CA LYS A 143 7.10 1.70 -7.87
C LYS A 143 5.94 0.98 -7.16
N THR A 144 6.07 0.62 -5.88
CA THR A 144 4.94 0.31 -5.01
C THR A 144 4.21 1.61 -4.63
N ARG A 145 2.89 1.52 -4.42
CA ARG A 145 1.99 2.70 -4.32
C ARG A 145 1.02 2.64 -3.15
N VAL A 146 1.14 1.66 -2.26
CA VAL A 146 0.24 1.52 -1.10
C VAL A 146 0.60 2.53 -0.01
N PHE A 147 1.90 2.71 0.25
CA PHE A 147 2.40 3.56 1.34
C PHE A 147 2.90 4.89 0.81
N ASP A 148 2.52 5.96 1.50
CA ASP A 148 3.04 7.30 1.26
C ASP A 148 4.44 7.50 1.91
N PRO A 149 5.15 8.60 1.61
CA PRO A 149 6.48 8.85 2.17
C PRO A 149 6.58 8.88 3.70
N TRP A 150 5.50 9.24 4.41
CA TRP A 150 5.47 9.22 5.87
C TRP A 150 5.37 7.80 6.40
N GLU A 151 4.53 6.98 5.77
CA GLU A 151 4.36 5.57 6.12
C GLU A 151 5.63 4.74 5.80
N LEU A 152 6.36 5.10 4.73
CA LEU A 152 7.66 4.49 4.42
C LEU A 152 8.68 4.64 5.57
N GLY A 153 8.61 5.76 6.31
CA GLY A 153 9.45 5.98 7.48
C GLY A 153 9.21 4.93 8.57
N ALA A 154 7.94 4.62 8.86
CA ALA A 154 7.57 3.60 9.83
C ALA A 154 8.02 2.18 9.40
N LEU A 155 7.96 1.87 8.09
CA LEU A 155 8.48 0.61 7.56
C LEU A 155 10.00 0.49 7.74
N LEU A 156 10.75 1.55 7.42
CA LEU A 156 12.20 1.57 7.65
C LEU A 156 12.56 1.40 9.12
N GLU A 157 11.82 2.04 10.02
CA GLU A 157 12.01 1.84 11.47
C GLU A 157 11.74 0.40 11.89
N GLY A 158 10.68 -0.23 11.37
CA GLY A 158 10.38 -1.65 11.61
C GLY A 158 11.48 -2.58 11.12
N LEU A 159 12.13 -2.25 9.99
CA LEU A 159 13.27 -3.00 9.46
C LEU A 159 14.57 -2.76 10.25
N ALA A 160 14.73 -1.60 10.89
CA ALA A 160 15.97 -1.18 11.54
C ALA A 160 16.02 -1.43 13.05
N PHE A 161 14.87 -1.36 13.73
CA PHE A 161 14.79 -1.35 15.19
C PHE A 161 14.09 -2.59 15.78
N GLY A 162 13.75 -3.57 14.93
CA GLY A 162 13.22 -4.87 15.37
C GLY A 162 14.26 -5.72 16.14
N PRO A 163 13.82 -6.81 16.81
CA PRO A 163 14.72 -7.71 17.56
C PRO A 163 15.89 -8.26 16.75
N THR A 164 15.73 -8.42 15.43
CA THR A 164 16.81 -8.78 14.51
C THR A 164 16.74 -7.85 13.29
N PRO A 165 17.46 -6.71 13.32
CA PRO A 165 17.39 -5.70 12.26
C PRO A 165 17.79 -6.27 10.89
N ALA A 166 17.00 -5.96 9.86
CA ALA A 166 17.32 -6.24 8.46
C ALA A 166 18.16 -5.12 7.83
N ILE A 167 18.04 -3.89 8.34
CA ILE A 167 18.81 -2.74 7.88
C ILE A 167 19.58 -2.10 9.03
N ALA A 168 20.72 -1.49 8.72
CA ALA A 168 21.55 -0.70 9.63
C ALA A 168 21.76 0.72 9.07
N GLY A 169 22.17 1.65 9.94
CA GLY A 169 22.52 3.02 9.56
C GLY A 169 21.34 4.00 9.47
N LEU A 170 20.16 3.60 9.94
CA LEU A 170 19.07 4.50 10.28
C LEU A 170 19.42 5.27 11.56
N ASP A 171 19.20 6.60 11.58
CA ASP A 171 19.54 7.45 12.73
C ASP A 171 18.76 7.02 13.98
N GLY A 172 19.47 6.53 15.00
CA GLY A 172 18.89 5.98 16.22
C GLY A 172 18.01 6.95 17.01
N LYS A 173 18.10 8.27 16.76
CA LYS A 173 17.17 9.24 17.34
C LYS A 173 15.72 8.99 16.94
N LEU A 174 15.48 8.36 15.78
CA LEU A 174 14.13 8.03 15.32
C LEU A 174 13.38 7.11 16.29
N ALA A 175 14.09 6.26 17.05
CA ALA A 175 13.50 5.37 18.04
C ALA A 175 12.94 6.10 19.29
N THR A 176 13.38 7.34 19.55
CA THR A 176 13.00 8.10 20.74
C THR A 176 12.32 9.43 20.44
N LEU A 177 12.40 9.91 19.18
CA LEU A 177 11.75 11.14 18.76
C LEU A 177 10.24 10.95 18.74
N ASP A 178 9.54 11.95 19.27
CA ASP A 178 8.09 12.07 19.16
C ASP A 178 7.64 11.87 17.69
N PRO A 179 6.70 10.95 17.40
CA PRO A 179 6.14 10.74 16.07
C PRO A 179 5.64 12.03 15.40
N ASP A 180 5.13 12.98 16.18
CA ASP A 180 4.58 14.25 15.69
C ASP A 180 5.67 15.30 15.43
N ASN A 181 6.93 15.04 15.83
CA ASN A 181 8.07 15.91 15.54
C ASN A 181 8.56 15.75 14.09
N GLY A 182 7.72 16.17 13.14
CA GLY A 182 7.99 16.03 11.71
C GLY A 182 9.30 16.67 11.26
N ARG A 183 9.71 17.81 11.85
CA ARG A 183 10.98 18.47 11.54
C ARG A 183 12.19 17.65 12.01
N GLY A 184 12.15 17.20 13.27
CA GLY A 184 13.22 16.41 13.88
C GLY A 184 13.40 15.06 13.18
N ARG A 185 12.28 14.37 12.91
CA ARG A 185 12.24 13.10 12.20
C ARG A 185 12.77 13.23 10.77
N ASN A 186 12.34 14.24 10.01
CA ASN A 186 12.90 14.50 8.67
C ASN A 186 14.42 14.74 8.69
N ALA A 187 14.92 15.47 9.68
CA ALA A 187 16.36 15.70 9.82
C ALA A 187 17.12 14.40 10.11
N ALA A 188 16.55 13.49 10.91
CA ALA A 188 17.14 12.19 11.22
C ALA A 188 17.14 11.26 10.00
N PHE A 189 16.04 11.19 9.23
CA PHE A 189 16.01 10.45 7.97
C PHE A 189 17.11 10.94 7.02
N ARG A 190 17.21 12.25 6.76
CA ARG A 190 18.24 12.81 5.83
C ARG A 190 19.69 12.48 6.20
N ARG A 191 20.00 12.32 7.49
CA ARG A 191 21.34 11.92 7.96
C ARG A 191 21.62 10.42 7.80
N SER A 192 20.58 9.61 7.70
CA SER A 192 20.68 8.15 7.66
C SER A 192 21.39 7.67 6.39
N ARG A 193 22.20 6.62 6.54
CA ARG A 193 22.93 5.96 5.45
C ARG A 193 22.74 4.46 5.62
N LEU A 194 21.82 3.92 4.83
CA LEU A 194 21.28 2.59 5.00
C LEU A 194 22.20 1.53 4.39
N SER A 195 22.29 0.39 5.06
CA SER A 195 22.93 -0.81 4.54
C SER A 195 22.16 -2.04 5.00
N LEU A 196 22.25 -3.14 4.25
CA LEU A 196 21.70 -4.41 4.70
C LEU A 196 22.58 -5.02 5.79
N THR A 197 21.96 -5.56 6.83
CA THR A 197 22.63 -6.47 7.76
C THR A 197 22.83 -7.84 7.10
N GLU A 198 23.60 -8.72 7.74
CA GLU A 198 23.70 -10.12 7.30
C GLU A 198 22.31 -10.79 7.28
N PHE A 199 21.50 -10.55 8.30
CA PHE A 199 20.12 -11.02 8.36
C PHE A 199 19.26 -10.45 7.23
N GLY A 200 19.32 -9.14 6.98
CA GLY A 200 18.55 -8.51 5.90
C GLY A 200 18.92 -9.05 4.52
N ARG A 201 20.21 -9.36 4.29
CA ARG A 201 20.66 -10.03 3.07
C ARG A 201 20.10 -11.45 2.97
N ALA A 202 20.14 -12.23 4.05
CA ALA A 202 19.57 -13.58 4.08
C ALA A 202 18.06 -13.59 3.82
N VAL A 203 17.33 -12.62 4.38
CA VAL A 203 15.89 -12.45 4.13
C VAL A 203 15.63 -12.10 2.66
N LEU A 204 16.38 -11.14 2.10
CA LEU A 204 16.23 -10.72 0.70
C LEU A 204 16.50 -11.87 -0.28
N GLU A 205 17.46 -12.74 0.04
CA GLU A 205 17.79 -13.95 -0.74
C GLU A 205 16.79 -15.11 -0.50
N GLY A 206 15.79 -14.94 0.35
CA GLY A 206 14.80 -15.98 0.68
C GLY A 206 15.33 -17.12 1.54
N ARG A 207 16.49 -16.94 2.18
CA ARG A 207 17.09 -17.93 3.10
C ARG A 207 16.54 -17.83 4.51
N GLU A 208 15.96 -16.68 4.87
CA GLU A 208 15.36 -16.42 6.18
C GLU A 208 13.98 -15.77 6.02
N ASP A 209 13.14 -15.97 7.03
CA ASP A 209 11.82 -15.36 7.14
C ASP A 209 11.85 -14.26 8.21
N PHE A 210 11.65 -13.01 7.78
CA PHE A 210 11.68 -11.83 8.63
C PHE A 210 10.76 -11.95 9.85
N ARG A 211 9.58 -12.54 9.69
CA ARG A 211 8.55 -12.61 10.74
C ARG A 211 8.82 -13.67 11.79
N ARG A 212 9.73 -14.62 11.53
CA ARG A 212 10.20 -15.58 12.55
C ARG A 212 11.06 -14.92 13.61
N ARG A 213 11.81 -13.87 13.26
CA ARG A 213 12.71 -13.14 14.17
C ARG A 213 12.14 -11.81 14.64
N ASN A 214 11.27 -11.19 13.84
CA ASN A 214 10.66 -9.90 14.11
C ASN A 214 9.14 -10.04 14.13
N PRO A 215 8.53 -10.22 15.33
CA PRO A 215 7.10 -10.37 15.47
C PRO A 215 6.33 -9.18 14.90
N ILE A 216 5.10 -9.45 14.45
CA ILE A 216 4.22 -8.47 13.84
C ILE A 216 2.93 -8.34 14.64
N ARG A 217 2.46 -7.11 14.79
CA ARG A 217 1.10 -6.80 15.22
C ARG A 217 0.64 -5.53 14.51
N ARG A 218 -0.10 -5.68 13.41
CA ARG A 218 -0.62 -4.54 12.65
C ARG A 218 -1.93 -4.86 11.97
N TRP A 219 -2.67 -3.82 11.61
CA TRP A 219 -3.84 -3.96 10.76
C TRP A 219 -3.46 -3.99 9.28
N TRP A 220 -4.20 -4.80 8.52
CA TRP A 220 -4.28 -4.77 7.07
C TRP A 220 -5.77 -4.71 6.74
N GLY A 221 -6.26 -3.56 6.27
CA GLY A 221 -7.71 -3.32 6.24
C GLY A 221 -8.36 -3.66 7.59
N GLY A 222 -9.39 -4.51 7.57
CA GLY A 222 -10.05 -5.05 8.76
C GLY A 222 -9.44 -6.33 9.35
N THR A 223 -8.28 -6.78 8.86
CA THR A 223 -7.58 -7.96 9.36
C THR A 223 -6.46 -7.57 10.34
N LEU A 224 -6.55 -8.02 11.59
CA LEU A 224 -5.44 -7.92 12.54
C LEU A 224 -4.44 -9.05 12.27
N LEU A 225 -3.26 -8.68 11.79
CA LEU A 225 -2.13 -9.60 11.58
C LEU A 225 -1.34 -9.74 12.88
N THR A 226 -1.14 -10.98 13.30
CA THR A 226 -0.20 -11.38 14.35
C THR A 226 0.61 -12.59 13.89
N ASN A 227 1.66 -12.98 14.61
CA ASN A 227 2.40 -14.21 14.30
C ASN A 227 1.53 -15.47 14.37
N GLU A 228 0.50 -15.49 15.23
CA GLU A 228 -0.47 -16.60 15.34
C GLU A 228 -1.56 -16.56 14.27
N ARG A 229 -1.78 -15.39 13.65
CA ARG A 229 -2.79 -15.15 12.60
C ARG A 229 -2.13 -14.54 11.36
N LEU A 230 -1.05 -15.19 10.93
CA LEU A 230 -0.18 -14.65 9.89
C LEU A 230 -0.67 -15.04 8.50
N TRP A 231 -1.67 -14.31 8.01
CA TRP A 231 -2.06 -14.38 6.60
C TRP A 231 -0.91 -13.92 5.72
N ARG A 232 -0.65 -14.67 4.64
CA ARG A 232 0.45 -14.40 3.72
C ARG A 232 -0.04 -14.36 2.28
N TRP A 233 0.69 -13.64 1.43
CA TRP A 233 0.38 -13.54 0.01
C TRP A 233 1.52 -14.07 -0.84
N ASP A 234 1.24 -15.08 -1.64
CA ASP A 234 2.15 -15.55 -2.69
C ASP A 234 1.88 -14.75 -3.96
N ALA A 235 2.72 -13.73 -4.20
CA ALA A 235 2.60 -12.88 -5.38
C ALA A 235 2.83 -13.62 -6.70
N GLN A 236 3.65 -14.68 -6.71
CA GLN A 236 3.92 -15.47 -7.92
C GLN A 236 2.71 -16.33 -8.30
N ARG A 237 2.10 -16.98 -7.30
CA ARG A 237 0.89 -17.79 -7.50
C ARG A 237 -0.40 -16.97 -7.49
N ARG A 238 -0.32 -15.68 -7.13
CA ARG A 238 -1.47 -14.78 -6.91
C ARG A 238 -2.48 -15.41 -5.96
N SER A 239 -2.00 -15.96 -4.86
CA SER A 239 -2.80 -16.77 -3.94
C SER A 239 -2.57 -16.41 -2.48
N LEU A 240 -3.65 -16.42 -1.71
CA LEU A 240 -3.61 -16.23 -0.27
C LEU A 240 -3.21 -17.53 0.45
N VAL A 241 -2.30 -17.42 1.41
CA VAL A 241 -1.86 -18.50 2.29
C VAL A 241 -2.40 -18.24 3.69
N ALA A 242 -3.11 -19.22 4.24
CA ALA A 242 -3.69 -19.15 5.58
C ALA A 242 -2.61 -19.30 6.68
N PRO A 243 -2.87 -18.79 7.90
CA PRO A 243 -1.99 -18.96 9.06
C PRO A 243 -1.67 -20.42 9.39
#